data_AF-A0A443S2S0-F1
#
_entry.id   AF-A0A443S2S0-F1
#
_cell.length_a   1.000
_cell.length_b   1.000
_cell.length_c   1.000
_cell.angle_alpha   90.00
_cell.angle_beta   90.00
_cell.angle_gamma   90.00
#
_symmetry.space_group_name_H-M   'P 1'
#
loop_
_entity.id
_entity.type
_entity.pdbx_description
1 polymer ?
#
loop_
_entity_poly.entity_id
_entity_poly.type
_entity_poly.pdbx_seq_one_letter_code
_entity_poly.pdbx_strand_id
1 'polypeptide(L)' 'MEGTVKKSSCLKCRGHGSDVSTKGHRDVCPYRNCLCANCSAIDNRTDWMRREEANRKKN' A
#
# COMPACT_ATOMS: atom_id res chain seq x y z
N MET A 1 -15.61 5.62 -10.25
CA MET A 1 -14.69 5.49 -9.10
C MET A 1 -14.96 4.15 -8.44
N GLU A 2 -14.27 3.08 -8.87
CA GLU A 2 -14.50 1.75 -8.30
C GLU A 2 -13.76 1.61 -6.98
N GLY A 3 -14.53 1.66 -5.89
CA GLY A 3 -14.10 1.20 -4.56
C GLY A 3 -13.92 -0.31 -4.59
N THR A 4 -12.73 -0.76 -4.97
CA THR A 4 -12.37 -2.17 -4.85
C THR A 4 -12.20 -2.49 -3.37
N VAL A 5 -13.09 -3.37 -2.89
CA VAL A 5 -13.01 -4.02 -1.57
C VAL A 5 -11.56 -4.45 -1.35
N LYS A 6 -10.89 -3.81 -0.38
CA LYS A 6 -9.50 -4.12 -0.01
C LYS A 6 -9.45 -5.57 0.46
N LYS A 7 -9.22 -6.48 -0.49
CA LYS A 7 -8.70 -7.81 -0.22
C LYS A 7 -7.42 -7.55 0.58
N SER A 8 -7.40 -7.91 1.86
CA SER A 8 -6.33 -7.65 2.85
C SER A 8 -5.04 -8.34 2.44
N SER A 9 -4.46 -7.92 1.33
CA SER A 9 -3.37 -8.56 0.61
C SER A 9 -2.32 -7.49 0.39
N CYS A 10 -1.06 -7.84 0.60
CA CYS A 10 0.01 -6.87 0.60
C CYS A 10 0.18 -6.32 -0.81
N LEU A 11 -0.10 -5.03 -0.99
CA LEU A 11 -0.03 -4.35 -2.30
C LEU A 11 1.37 -4.47 -2.92
N LYS A 12 2.42 -4.37 -2.09
CA LYS A 12 3.81 -4.55 -2.53
C LYS A 12 4.02 -5.96 -3.07
N CYS A 13 3.65 -6.98 -2.31
CA CYS A 13 3.79 -8.38 -2.74
C CYS A 13 2.98 -8.66 -4.02
N ARG A 14 1.74 -8.15 -4.11
CA ARG A 14 0.91 -8.30 -5.31
C ARG A 14 1.59 -7.70 -6.54
N GLY A 15 2.25 -6.55 -6.41
CA GLY A 15 3.04 -5.92 -7.47
C GLY A 15 4.28 -6.73 -7.90
N HIS A 16 4.72 -7.69 -7.08
CA HIS A 16 5.81 -8.63 -7.35
C HIS A 16 5.33 -10.05 -7.71
N GLY A 17 4.03 -10.24 -7.95
CA GLY A 17 3.44 -11.55 -8.29
C GLY A 17 3.19 -12.46 -7.08
N SER A 18 3.31 -11.94 -5.86
CA SER A 18 3.04 -12.67 -4.61
C SER A 18 1.74 -12.19 -3.95
N ASP A 19 0.66 -12.98 -4.00
CA ASP A 19 -0.57 -12.64 -3.28
C ASP A 19 -0.54 -13.20 -1.86
N VAL A 20 -0.12 -12.37 -0.90
CA VAL A 20 -0.03 -12.74 0.52
C VAL A 20 -0.96 -11.86 1.34
N SER A 21 -1.69 -12.48 2.26
CA SER A 21 -2.58 -11.76 3.17
C SER A 21 -1.80 -10.86 4.13
N THR A 22 -2.23 -9.62 4.35
CA THR A 22 -1.59 -8.64 5.26
C THR A 22 -1.71 -9.03 6.73
N LYS A 23 -2.55 -10.01 7.07
CA LYS A 23 -2.73 -10.52 8.44
C LYS A 23 -1.43 -11.19 8.92
N GLY A 24 -0.65 -10.49 9.76
CA GLY A 24 0.65 -10.97 10.27
C GLY A 24 1.83 -10.81 9.31
N HIS A 25 1.61 -10.33 8.08
CA HIS A 25 2.64 -10.27 7.05
C HIS A 25 3.54 -9.02 7.13
N ARG A 26 3.13 -7.98 7.85
CA ARG A 26 3.83 -6.68 7.88
C ARG A 26 5.32 -6.80 8.27
N ASP A 27 5.64 -7.67 9.22
CA ASP A 27 7.02 -7.82 9.73
C ASP A 27 7.86 -8.78 8.87
N VAL A 28 7.22 -9.82 8.32
CA VAL A 28 7.87 -10.85 7.48
C VAL A 28 7.84 -10.52 5.99
N CYS A 29 7.43 -9.31 5.62
CA CYS A 29 7.28 -8.92 4.21
C CYS A 29 8.66 -8.83 3.54
N PRO A 30 8.96 -9.64 2.50
CA PRO A 30 10.23 -9.56 1.80
C PRO A 30 10.38 -8.25 1.02
N TYR A 31 9.25 -7.65 0.61
CA TYR A 31 9.21 -6.41 -0.15
C TYR A 31 8.96 -5.18 0.73
N ARG A 32 9.07 -5.27 2.06
CA ARG A 32 8.77 -4.14 2.96
C ARG A 32 9.61 -2.91 2.61
N ASN A 33 10.89 -3.14 2.30
CA ASN A 33 11.88 -2.13 1.93
C ASN A 33 12.16 -2.12 0.42
N CYS A 34 11.28 -2.71 -0.40
CA CYS A 34 11.46 -2.65 -1.85
C CYS A 34 11.19 -1.24 -2.37
N LEU A 35 12.08 -0.77 -3.27
CA LEU A 35 12.08 0.57 -3.88
C LEU A 35 11.91 0.52 -5.42
N CYS A 36 11.37 -0.58 -5.95
CA CYS A 36 11.08 -0.68 -7.38
C CYS A 36 9.99 0.34 -7.79
N ALA A 37 9.90 0.65 -9.09
CA ALA A 37 8.92 1.63 -9.60
C ALA A 37 7.47 1.31 -9.19
N ASN A 38 7.10 0.02 -9.15
CA ASN A 38 5.79 -0.45 -8.69
C ASN A 38 5.56 -0.12 -7.20
N CYS A 39 6.55 -0.42 -6.34
CA CYS A 39 6.46 -0.14 -4.90
C CYS A 39 6.47 1.36 -4.61
N SER A 40 7.28 2.15 -5.32
CA SER A 40 7.31 3.61 -5.19
C SER A 40 5.97 4.23 -5.58
N ALA A 41 5.28 3.72 -6.62
CA ALA A 41 3.94 4.18 -6.99
C ALA A 41 2.89 3.87 -5.90
N ILE A 42 2.98 2.70 -5.26
CA ILE A 42 2.10 2.30 -4.14
C ILE A 42 2.35 3.21 -2.92
N ASP A 43 3.61 3.47 -2.59
CA ASP A 43 4.00 4.31 -1.45
C ASP A 43 3.55 5.76 -1.65
N ASN A 44 3.85 6.32 -2.83
CA ASN A 44 3.44 7.66 -3.23
C ASN A 44 1.91 7.84 -3.18
N ARG A 45 1.13 6.84 -3.64
CA ARG A 45 -0.33 6.88 -3.53
C ARG A 45 -0.80 6.92 -2.07
N THR A 46 -0.14 6.15 -1.21
CA THR A 46 -0.50 6.09 0.21
C THR A 46 -0.10 7.38 0.94
N ASP A 47 1.02 8.00 0.57
CA ASP A 47 1.45 9.30 1.07
C ASP A 47 0.47 10.42 0.70
N TRP A 48 0.08 10.50 -0.58
CA TRP A 48 -0.91 11.48 -1.05
C TRP A 48 -2.23 11.36 -0.27
N MET A 49 -2.76 10.15 -0.12
CA MET A 49 -4.00 9.90 0.64
C MET A 49 -3.88 10.32 2.11
N ARG A 50 -2.74 10.08 2.78
CA ARG A 50 -2.51 10.50 4.16
C ARG A 50 -2.42 12.02 4.30
N ARG A 51 -1.78 12.67 3.33
CA ARG A 51 -1.59 14.14 3.31
C ARG A 51 -2.90 14.86 3.05
N GLU A 52 -3.71 14.36 2.13
CA GLU A 52 -5.05 14.88 1.84
C GLU A 52 -5.98 14.76 3.06
N GLU A 53 -5.97 13.60 3.74
CA GLU A 53 -6.75 13.40 4.98
C GLU A 53 -6.31 14.37 6.08
N ALA A 54 -4.99 14.56 6.25
CA ALA A 54 -4.46 15.52 7.21
C ALA A 54 -4.82 16.97 6.87
N ASN A 55 -4.88 17.32 5.58
CA ASN A 55 -5.31 18.65 5.13
C ASN A 55 -6.81 18.88 5.39
N ARG A 56 -7.64 17.88 5.08
CA ARG A 56 -9.10 17.94 5.28
C ARG A 56 -9.51 18.10 6.74
N LYS A 57 -8.70 17.63 7.69
CA LYS A 57 -8.95 17.78 9.14
C LYS A 57 -8.53 19.15 9.70
N LYS A 58 -7.81 19.97 8.92
CA LYS A 58 -7.35 21.32 9.28
C LYS A 58 -8.27 22.45 8.77
N ASN A 59 -9.27 22.13 7.95
CA ASN A 59 -10.34 23.03 7.52
C ASN A 59 -11.64 22.69 8.24
#